data_AF-A0A929J4L7-F1
#
_entry.id   AF-A0A929J4L7-F1
#
_cell.length_a   1.000
_cell.length_b   1.000
_cell.length_c   1.000
_cell.angle_alpha   90.00
_cell.angle_beta   90.00
_cell.angle_gamma   90.00
#
_symmetry.space_group_name_H-M   'P 1'
#
loop_
_entity.id
_entity.type
_entity.pdbx_description
1 polymer ?
#
loop_
_entity_poly.entity_id
_entity_poly.type
_entity_poly.pdbx_seq_one_letter_code
_entity_poly.pdbx_strand_id
1 'polypeptide(L)'
;TKLEPQMRTIHISGGRKNKVRAGDILGALTANKKISGKQIGKIDILDIISYVAVEKEIAKQALNILSEGKIKGRKYRVRLLK
;
A
#
# COMPACT_ATOMS: atom_id res chain seq x y z
N THR A 1 -3.22 -29.30 0.18
CA THR A 1 -2.99 -28.03 0.91
C THR A 1 -3.07 -26.89 -0.06
N LYS A 2 -3.94 -25.91 0.17
CA LYS A 2 -4.14 -24.78 -0.77
C LYS A 2 -2.90 -23.89 -0.73
N LEU A 3 -2.16 -23.80 -1.84
CA LEU A 3 -1.03 -22.89 -1.98
C LEU A 3 -1.57 -21.46 -2.07
N GLU A 4 -1.29 -20.66 -1.05
CA GLU A 4 -1.65 -19.24 -1.05
C GLU A 4 -0.40 -18.38 -1.26
N PRO A 5 -0.51 -17.28 -2.04
CA PRO A 5 0.60 -16.37 -2.23
C PRO A 5 1.01 -15.72 -0.90
N GLN A 6 2.31 -15.62 -0.67
CA GLN A 6 2.86 -14.96 0.51
C GLN A 6 2.59 -13.45 0.52
N MET A 7 2.48 -12.85 -0.67
CA MET A 7 2.23 -11.42 -0.86
C MET A 7 0.79 -11.18 -1.34
N ARG A 8 0.21 -10.08 -0.88
CA ARG A 8 -1.07 -9.52 -1.31
C ARG A 8 -0.84 -8.15 -1.91
N THR A 9 -1.65 -7.79 -2.90
CA THR A 9 -1.54 -6.49 -3.57
C THR A 9 -2.63 -5.54 -3.10
N ILE A 10 -2.23 -4.35 -2.70
CA ILE A 10 -3.13 -3.24 -2.39
C ILE A 10 -3.17 -2.29 -3.59
N HIS A 11 -4.36 -2.03 -4.08
CA HIS A 11 -4.64 -0.98 -5.06
C HIS A 11 -4.91 0.33 -4.35
N ILE A 12 -4.28 1.42 -4.81
CA ILE A 12 -4.44 2.79 -4.33
C ILE A 12 -4.91 3.65 -5.51
N SER A 13 -5.99 4.40 -5.34
CA SER A 13 -6.53 5.32 -6.35
C SER A 13 -5.74 6.64 -6.48
N GLY A 14 -4.41 6.57 -6.42
CA GLY A 14 -3.52 7.71 -6.55
C GLY A 14 -2.22 7.31 -7.23
N GLY A 15 -1.78 8.10 -8.21
CA GLY A 15 -0.60 7.81 -9.02
C GLY A 15 0.29 9.03 -9.29
N ARG A 16 1.10 8.98 -10.35
CA ARG A 16 2.04 10.04 -10.73
C ARG A 16 1.38 11.40 -10.91
N LYS A 17 0.19 11.46 -11.54
CA LYS A 17 -0.58 12.70 -11.75
C LYS A 17 -1.04 13.32 -10.43
N ASN A 18 -1.22 12.51 -9.39
CA ASN A 18 -1.52 12.99 -8.05
C ASN A 18 -0.24 13.32 -7.25
N LYS A 19 0.92 13.37 -7.91
CA LYS A 19 2.25 13.58 -7.33
C LYS A 19 2.62 12.54 -6.27
N VAL A 20 2.02 11.34 -6.32
CA VAL A 20 2.39 10.22 -5.45
C VAL A 20 3.72 9.63 -5.92
N ARG A 21 4.61 9.33 -4.97
CA ARG A 21 5.89 8.65 -5.17
C ARG A 21 5.97 7.41 -4.28
N ALA A 22 6.90 6.50 -4.58
CA ALA A 22 7.03 5.26 -3.83
C ALA A 22 7.38 5.54 -2.36
N GLY A 23 8.24 6.55 -2.13
CA GLY A 23 8.56 7.02 -0.79
C GLY A 23 7.37 7.59 -0.02
N ASP A 24 6.39 8.23 -0.70
CA ASP A 24 5.18 8.73 -0.03
C ASP A 24 4.32 7.56 0.50
N ILE A 25 4.19 6.49 -0.30
CA ILE A 25 3.42 5.29 0.06
C ILE A 25 4.14 4.49 1.16
N LEU A 26 5.46 4.31 1.01
CA LEU A 26 6.31 3.65 2.00
C LEU A 26 6.25 4.40 3.34
N GLY A 27 6.38 5.72 3.29
CA GLY A 27 6.27 6.59 4.46
C GLY A 27 4.90 6.47 5.14
N ALA A 28 3.81 6.49 4.38
CA ALA A 28 2.46 6.33 4.93
C ALA A 28 2.26 4.98 5.65
N LEU A 29 2.81 3.89 5.13
CA LEU A 29 2.72 2.57 5.74
C LEU A 29 3.61 2.41 6.99
N THR A 30 4.81 3.00 6.96
CA THR A 30 5.80 2.87 8.03
C THR A 30 5.66 3.94 9.13
N ALA A 31 4.89 5.01 8.90
CA ALA A 31 4.73 6.14 9.83
C ALA A 31 4.31 5.71 11.24
N ASN A 32 3.41 4.73 11.35
CA ASN A 32 2.91 4.24 12.63
C ASN A 32 3.85 3.24 13.32
N LYS A 33 5.04 2.96 12.75
CA LYS A 33 6.00 1.91 13.17
C LYS A 33 5.42 0.50 13.32
N LYS A 34 4.20 0.32 12.81
CA LYS A 34 3.40 -0.89 12.89
C LYS A 34 3.73 -1.89 11.78
N ILE A 35 4.29 -1.40 10.67
CA ILE A 35 4.69 -2.19 9.52
C ILE A 35 6.17 -1.92 9.26
N SER A 36 6.96 -2.99 9.15
CA SER A 36 8.35 -2.88 8.77
C SER A 36 8.48 -2.75 7.25
N GLY A 37 9.45 -1.95 6.79
CA GLY A 37 9.75 -1.82 5.37
C GLY A 37 10.12 -3.15 4.69
N LYS A 38 10.58 -4.15 5.45
CA LYS A 38 10.87 -5.50 4.94
C LYS A 38 9.63 -6.25 4.48
N GLN A 39 8.47 -5.94 5.06
CA GLN A 39 7.20 -6.61 4.76
C GLN A 39 6.48 -5.97 3.56
N ILE A 40 7.05 -4.89 3.02
CA ILE A 40 6.57 -4.17 1.85
C ILE A 40 7.45 -4.59 0.68
N GLY A 41 6.83 -5.18 -0.33
CA GLY A 41 7.50 -5.58 -1.56
C GLY A 41 7.52 -4.46 -2.59
N LYS A 42 7.35 -4.85 -3.85
CA LYS A 42 7.35 -3.93 -4.99
C LYS A 42 6.23 -2.89 -4.87
N ILE A 43 6.59 -1.63 -5.09
CA ILE A 43 5.66 -0.50 -5.23
C ILE A 43 5.66 -0.09 -6.70
N ASP A 44 4.51 -0.25 -7.35
CA ASP A 44 4.31 0.17 -8.73
C ASP A 44 3.41 1.40 -8.76
N ILE A 45 3.78 2.40 -9.56
CA ILE A 45 3.08 3.67 -9.64
C ILE A 45 2.76 3.92 -11.10
N LEU A 46 1.47 3.95 -11.40
CA LEU A 46 0.92 4.33 -12.70
C LEU A 46 0.48 5.79 -12.66
N ASP A 47 -0.16 6.26 -13.72
CA ASP A 47 -0.48 7.68 -13.86
C ASP A 47 -1.52 8.15 -12.84
N ILE A 48 -2.54 7.33 -12.59
CA ILE A 48 -3.68 7.66 -11.71
C ILE A 48 -3.86 6.69 -10.53
N ILE A 49 -3.18 5.55 -10.57
CA ILE A 49 -3.27 4.49 -9.57
C ILE A 49 -1.89 4.00 -9.17
N SER A 50 -1.78 3.35 -8.03
CA SER A 50 -0.57 2.67 -7.57
C SER A 50 -0.91 1.30 -6.99
N TYR A 51 0.06 0.39 -7.06
CA TYR A 51 -0.01 -0.94 -6.49
C TYR A 51 1.12 -1.13 -5.50
N VAL A 52 0.82 -1.76 -4.39
CA VAL A 52 1.81 -2.11 -3.36
C VAL A 52 1.66 -3.58 -3.02
N ALA A 53 2.76 -4.32 -3.09
CA ALA A 53 2.82 -5.68 -2.56
C ALA A 53 3.13 -5.64 -1.05
N VAL A 54 2.36 -6.35 -0.25
CA VAL A 54 2.57 -6.49 1.20
C VAL A 54 2.45 -7.95 1.60
N GLU A 55 3.13 -8.36 2.66
CA GLU A 55 2.93 -9.71 3.22
C GLU A 55 1.47 -9.93 3.63
N LYS A 56 0.97 -11.15 3.42
CA LYS A 56 -0.42 -11.52 3.71
C LYS A 56 -0.84 -11.26 5.17
N GLU A 57 0.10 -11.39 6.10
CA GLU A 57 -0.14 -11.28 7.55
C GLU A 57 -0.48 -9.83 7.94
N ILE A 58 0.19 -8.86 7.31
CA ILE A 58 -0.03 -7.44 7.56
C ILE A 58 -1.01 -6.80 6.57
N ALA A 59 -1.50 -7.54 5.57
CA ALA A 59 -2.31 -6.97 4.49
C ALA A 59 -3.55 -6.21 4.96
N LYS A 60 -4.25 -6.75 5.97
CA LYS A 60 -5.42 -6.09 6.59
C LYS A 60 -5.02 -4.81 7.35
N GLN A 61 -3.89 -4.86 8.05
CA GLN A 61 -3.38 -3.73 8.81
C GLN A 61 -2.89 -2.60 7.88
N ALA A 62 -2.17 -2.94 6.82
CA ALA A 62 -1.75 -2.02 5.77
C ALA A 62 -2.95 -1.35 5.08
N LEU A 63 -4.00 -2.13 4.79
CA LEU A 63 -5.24 -1.60 4.22
C LEU A 63 -5.89 -0.56 5.14
N ASN A 64 -6.02 -0.85 6.44
CA ASN A 64 -6.62 0.08 7.40
C ASN A 64 -5.79 1.37 7.53
N ILE A 65 -4.46 1.25 7.66
CA ILE A 65 -3.55 2.40 7.75
C ILE A 65 -3.68 3.30 6.51
N LEU A 66 -3.73 2.72 5.31
CA LEU A 66 -3.86 3.49 4.07
C LEU A 66 -5.28 4.06 3.87
N SER A 67 -6.31 3.38 4.39
CA SER A 67 -7.71 3.80 4.25
C SER A 67 -8.05 4.96 5.19
N GLU A 68 -7.55 4.92 6.42
CA GLU A 68 -7.78 5.96 7.42
C GLU A 68 -6.76 7.10 7.31
N GLY A 69 -5.54 6.76 6.92
CA GLY A 69 -4.41 7.66 6.80
C GLY A 69 -4.47 8.57 5.58
N LYS A 70 -3.40 9.35 5.43
CA LYS A 70 -3.21 10.27 4.32
C LYS A 70 -1.88 9.94 3.64
N ILE A 71 -1.90 9.83 2.32
CA ILE A 71 -0.68 9.78 1.51
C ILE A 71 -0.48 11.20 0.99
N LYS A 72 0.67 11.82 1.29
CA LYS A 72 0.95 13.20 0.88
C LYS A 72 -0.14 14.20 1.28
N GLY A 73 -0.70 14.04 2.48
CA GLY A 73 -1.77 14.91 3.01
C GLY A 73 -3.17 14.69 2.41
N ARG A 74 -3.36 13.72 1.51
CA ARG A 74 -4.66 13.42 0.88
C ARG A 74 -5.13 12.00 1.20
N LYS A 75 -6.44 11.82 1.33
CA LYS A 75 -7.06 10.48 1.43
C LYS A 75 -7.22 9.90 0.04
N TYR A 76 -6.94 8.61 -0.09
CA TYR A 76 -7.12 7.86 -1.34
C TYR A 76 -7.99 6.64 -1.08
N ARG A 77 -8.73 6.22 -2.09
CA ARG A 77 -9.49 4.98 -2.01
C ARG A 77 -8.54 3.81 -2.18
N VAL A 78 -8.52 2.92 -1.21
CA VAL A 78 -7.69 1.71 -1.22
C VAL A 78 -8.53 0.46 -1.26
N ARG A 79 -8.00 -0.59 -1.90
CA ARG A 79 -8.65 -1.89 -1.98
C ARG A 79 -7.62 -3.01 -1.97
N LEU A 80 -7.89 -4.07 -1.22
CA LEU A 80 -7.13 -5.31 -1.32
C LEU A 80 -7.58 -6.08 -2.56
N LEU A 81 -6.63 -6.45 -3.41
CA LEU A 81 -6.89 -7.34 -4.55
C LEU A 81 -6.90 -8.79 -4.07
N LYS A 82 -7.84 -9.58 -4.62
CA LYS A 82 -8.03 -10.99 -4.25
C LYS A 82 -6.98 -11.89 -4.89
#